data_AF-A0A2G5TX50-F1
#
_entry.id   AF-A0A2G5TX50-F1
#
_cell.length_a   1.000
_cell.length_b   1.000
_cell.length_c   1.000
_cell.angle_alpha   90.00
_cell.angle_beta   90.00
_cell.angle_gamma   90.00
#
_symmetry.space_group_name_H-M   'P 1'
#
loop_
_entity.id
_entity.type
_entity.pdbx_description
1 polymer ?
#
loop_
_entity_poly.entity_id
_entity_poly.type
_entity_poly.pdbx_seq_one_letter_code
_entity_poly.pdbx_strand_id
1 'polypeptide(L)'
;MRAIFVLISLNSLLESAPTASDCAADDFSKVKMCAQIMPPKIWNVVPKEEFESKKSKFQEFLTCLGGSTCEQTQSLLKMEKAKMDILESMCEINGCLGNGTYENHKFKCEHTEKLRDCLDPKYSACLNAKIATDEKCTSSDAEKFEKIMKSVVEVCQMNIDHKEKFKGRG
;
A
#
# COMPACT_ATOMS: atom_id res chain seq x y z
N MET A 1 19.77 -22.77 59.58
CA MET A 1 19.88 -23.45 58.27
C MET A 1 18.50 -23.77 57.74
N ARG A 2 18.10 -23.13 56.63
CA ARG A 2 17.30 -23.66 55.49
C ARG A 2 16.70 -22.47 54.74
N ALA A 3 17.49 -21.94 53.79
CA ALA A 3 17.01 -21.06 52.74
C ALA A 3 16.20 -21.92 51.76
N ILE A 4 14.91 -21.62 51.59
CA ILE A 4 14.08 -22.24 50.56
C ILE A 4 14.25 -21.37 49.31
N PHE A 5 15.13 -21.84 48.42
CA PHE A 5 15.24 -21.34 47.05
C PHE A 5 13.96 -21.73 46.30
N VAL A 6 13.01 -20.81 46.23
CA VAL A 6 11.89 -20.89 45.29
C VAL A 6 12.42 -20.50 43.91
N LEU A 7 13.12 -21.43 43.27
CA LEU A 7 13.36 -21.43 41.83
C LEU A 7 12.04 -21.82 41.16
N ILE A 8 11.06 -20.91 41.18
CA ILE A 8 9.94 -20.99 40.24
C ILE A 8 10.54 -20.59 38.89
N SER A 9 10.94 -21.62 38.17
CA SER A 9 10.92 -21.78 36.73
C SER A 9 10.28 -20.59 36.00
N LEU A 10 11.10 -19.56 35.74
CA LEU A 10 10.97 -18.72 34.56
C LEU A 10 11.25 -19.59 33.32
N ASN A 11 10.39 -20.58 33.09
CA ASN A 11 10.05 -20.98 31.74
C ASN A 11 9.16 -19.84 31.24
N SER A 12 9.79 -18.69 30.98
CA SER A 12 9.29 -17.74 30.03
C SER A 12 8.81 -18.57 28.85
N LEU A 13 7.51 -18.51 28.58
CA LEU A 13 7.00 -18.84 27.26
C LEU A 13 7.79 -17.96 26.29
N LEU A 14 8.90 -18.50 25.82
CA LEU A 14 9.52 -18.07 24.60
C LEU A 14 8.50 -18.52 23.56
N GLU A 15 7.50 -17.68 23.30
CA GLU A 15 6.69 -17.79 22.09
C GLU A 15 7.70 -17.76 20.95
N SER A 16 8.10 -18.94 20.50
CA SER A 16 8.98 -19.10 19.36
C SER A 16 8.32 -18.33 18.22
N ALA A 17 9.11 -17.49 17.54
CA ALA A 17 8.64 -16.80 16.34
C ALA A 17 7.93 -17.81 15.43
N PRO A 18 6.78 -17.45 14.85
CA PRO A 18 6.01 -18.38 14.02
C PRO A 18 6.92 -18.99 12.95
N THR A 19 6.77 -20.29 12.72
CA THR A 19 7.51 -20.91 11.63
C THR A 19 6.96 -20.42 10.28
N ALA A 20 7.75 -20.52 9.21
CA ALA A 20 7.31 -20.07 7.89
C ALA A 20 6.03 -20.79 7.40
N SER A 21 5.76 -22.03 7.85
CA SER A 21 4.51 -22.72 7.54
C SER A 21 3.31 -22.18 8.33
N ASP A 22 3.51 -21.73 9.57
CA ASP A 22 2.46 -21.12 10.39
C ASP A 22 2.00 -19.79 9.78
N CYS A 23 2.93 -19.05 9.17
CA CYS A 23 2.61 -17.82 8.45
C CYS A 23 1.91 -18.03 7.10
N ALA A 24 2.15 -19.14 6.39
CA ALA A 24 1.64 -19.32 5.03
C ALA A 24 0.14 -19.68 4.98
N ALA A 25 -0.34 -20.55 5.87
CA ALA A 25 -1.70 -21.06 5.82
C ALA A 25 -2.74 -20.13 6.47
N ASP A 26 -2.42 -19.57 7.64
CA ASP A 26 -3.36 -18.76 8.41
C ASP A 26 -3.48 -17.31 7.87
N ASP A 27 -2.37 -16.71 7.44
CA ASP A 27 -2.41 -15.33 6.93
C ASP A 27 -3.12 -15.25 5.58
N PHE A 28 -2.94 -16.22 4.67
CA PHE A 28 -3.59 -16.13 3.36
C PHE A 28 -5.12 -16.27 3.46
N SER A 29 -5.61 -17.18 4.31
CA SER A 29 -7.04 -17.34 4.57
C SER A 29 -7.63 -16.09 5.21
N LYS A 30 -6.95 -15.53 6.21
CA LYS A 30 -7.39 -14.31 6.91
C LYS A 30 -7.38 -13.07 6.00
N VAL A 31 -6.30 -12.87 5.24
CA VAL A 31 -6.20 -11.81 4.22
C VAL A 31 -7.35 -11.90 3.23
N LYS A 32 -7.62 -13.09 2.69
CA LYS A 32 -8.73 -13.30 1.75
C LYS A 32 -10.09 -12.99 2.36
N MET A 33 -10.33 -13.43 3.59
CA MET A 33 -11.58 -13.14 4.31
C MET A 33 -11.75 -11.64 4.57
N CYS A 34 -10.74 -10.98 5.13
CA CYS A 34 -10.80 -9.55 5.42
C CYS A 34 -10.90 -8.69 4.16
N ALA A 35 -10.27 -9.11 3.05
CA ALA A 35 -10.34 -8.40 1.77
C ALA A 35 -11.78 -8.27 1.23
N GLN A 36 -12.74 -9.07 1.71
CA GLN A 36 -14.16 -8.93 1.36
C GLN A 36 -14.78 -7.63 1.89
N ILE A 37 -14.17 -6.98 2.89
CA ILE A 37 -14.60 -5.69 3.43
C ILE A 37 -14.28 -4.55 2.45
N MET A 38 -13.23 -4.73 1.63
CA MET A 38 -12.74 -3.69 0.74
C MET A 38 -13.74 -3.45 -0.40
N PRO A 39 -14.18 -2.20 -0.62
CA PRO A 39 -15.06 -1.90 -1.73
C PRO A 39 -14.36 -2.15 -3.07
N PRO A 40 -15.12 -2.47 -4.13
CA PRO A 40 -14.57 -2.50 -5.48
C PRO A 40 -13.99 -1.12 -5.82
N LYS A 41 -12.92 -1.09 -6.62
CA LYS A 41 -12.28 0.17 -7.05
C LYS A 41 -11.86 1.07 -5.88
N ILE A 42 -11.42 0.45 -4.78
CA ILE A 42 -10.84 1.14 -3.63
C ILE A 42 -9.69 2.09 -4.04
N TRP A 43 -8.94 1.73 -5.09
CA TRP A 43 -7.76 2.47 -5.56
C TRP A 43 -8.07 3.58 -6.58
N ASN A 44 -9.34 3.85 -6.88
CA ASN A 44 -9.71 4.90 -7.82
C ASN A 44 -9.64 6.28 -7.14
N VAL A 45 -9.16 7.27 -7.89
CA VAL A 45 -9.23 8.68 -7.48
C VAL A 45 -10.68 9.15 -7.50
N VAL A 46 -11.19 9.58 -6.36
CA VAL A 46 -12.61 9.94 -6.16
C VAL A 46 -12.76 11.23 -5.34
N PRO A 47 -13.94 11.86 -5.32
CA PRO A 47 -14.19 13.01 -4.47
C PRO A 47 -13.94 12.69 -2.99
N LYS A 48 -13.62 13.73 -2.22
CA LYS A 48 -13.18 13.59 -0.83
C LYS A 48 -14.18 12.81 0.02
N GLU A 49 -15.48 13.07 -0.12
CA GLU A 49 -16.52 12.40 0.65
C GLU A 49 -16.58 10.89 0.37
N GLU A 50 -16.39 10.49 -0.90
CA GLU A 50 -16.30 9.08 -1.27
C GLU A 50 -14.99 8.46 -0.76
N PHE A 51 -13.88 9.21 -0.82
CA PHE A 51 -12.59 8.75 -0.30
C PHE A 51 -12.64 8.48 1.21
N GLU A 52 -13.26 9.34 2.02
CA GLU A 52 -13.39 9.11 3.46
C GLU A 52 -14.15 7.81 3.79
N SER A 53 -15.20 7.51 3.02
CA SER A 53 -15.94 6.24 3.15
C SER A 53 -15.05 5.04 2.81
N LYS A 54 -14.26 5.14 1.73
CA LYS A 54 -13.27 4.13 1.33
C LYS A 54 -12.16 3.94 2.37
N LYS A 55 -11.64 5.05 2.92
CA LYS A 55 -10.61 5.07 3.96
C LYS A 55 -11.12 4.39 5.23
N SER A 56 -12.36 4.63 5.63
CA SER A 56 -13.00 3.94 6.75
C SER A 56 -13.05 2.42 6.53
N LYS A 57 -13.47 1.97 5.33
CA LYS A 57 -13.48 0.54 4.99
C LYS A 57 -12.08 -0.08 4.97
N PHE A 58 -11.07 0.68 4.57
CA PHE A 58 -9.68 0.23 4.69
C PHE A 58 -9.23 0.08 6.14
N GLN A 59 -9.63 0.98 7.04
CA GLN A 59 -9.35 0.82 8.48
C GLN A 59 -10.07 -0.40 9.08
N GLU A 60 -11.30 -0.69 8.64
CA GLU A 60 -11.99 -1.94 9.00
C GLU A 60 -11.22 -3.17 8.51
N PHE A 61 -10.71 -3.15 7.27
CA PHE A 61 -9.84 -4.19 6.72
C PHE A 61 -8.57 -4.40 7.56
N LEU A 62 -7.87 -3.32 7.91
CA LEU A 62 -6.68 -3.37 8.77
C LEU A 62 -7.01 -3.94 10.17
N THR A 63 -8.15 -3.55 10.72
CA THR A 63 -8.62 -4.04 12.03
C THR A 63 -8.97 -5.52 11.97
N CYS A 64 -9.62 -5.98 10.89
CA CYS A 64 -9.92 -7.39 10.66
C CYS A 64 -8.64 -8.24 10.58
N LEU A 65 -7.60 -7.73 9.89
CA LEU A 65 -6.33 -8.42 9.83
C LEU A 65 -5.62 -8.45 11.20
N GLY A 66 -5.82 -7.41 11.99
CA GLY A 66 -5.16 -7.25 13.28
C GLY A 66 -3.65 -7.11 13.14
N GLY A 67 -2.93 -7.28 14.25
CA GLY A 67 -1.48 -7.45 14.20
C GLY A 67 -1.12 -8.81 13.61
N SER A 68 -0.10 -8.86 12.75
CA SER A 68 0.54 -10.11 12.35
C SER A 68 1.98 -10.11 12.88
N THR A 69 2.43 -11.24 13.40
CA THR A 69 3.83 -11.50 13.76
C THR A 69 4.64 -11.97 12.55
N CYS A 70 3.98 -12.27 11.43
CA CYS A 70 4.61 -12.70 10.20
C CYS A 70 5.12 -11.49 9.40
N GLU A 71 6.43 -11.48 9.16
CA GLU A 71 7.12 -10.40 8.49
C GLU A 71 6.55 -10.10 7.09
N GLN A 72 6.13 -11.14 6.36
CA GLN A 72 5.50 -10.99 5.04
C GLN A 72 4.22 -10.16 5.12
N THR A 73 3.34 -10.50 6.05
CA THR A 73 2.06 -9.79 6.24
C THR A 73 2.30 -8.38 6.76
N GLN A 74 3.25 -8.17 7.67
CA GLN A 74 3.64 -6.83 8.12
C GLN A 74 4.15 -5.96 6.96
N SER A 75 5.00 -6.52 6.10
CA SER A 75 5.53 -5.84 4.90
C SER A 75 4.41 -5.49 3.92
N LEU A 76 3.48 -6.42 3.65
CA LEU A 76 2.31 -6.17 2.82
C LEU A 76 1.43 -5.06 3.40
N LEU A 77 1.12 -5.12 4.70
CA LEU A 77 0.31 -4.11 5.39
C LEU A 77 0.95 -2.71 5.33
N LYS A 78 2.28 -2.62 5.47
CA LYS A 78 3.01 -1.36 5.33
C LYS A 78 2.85 -0.78 3.93
N MET A 79 2.99 -1.62 2.90
CA MET A 79 2.82 -1.21 1.51
C MET A 79 1.38 -0.77 1.21
N GLU A 80 0.37 -1.50 1.68
CA GLU A 80 -1.04 -1.13 1.49
C GLU A 80 -1.40 0.19 2.18
N LYS A 81 -0.84 0.47 3.37
CA LYS A 81 -1.00 1.77 4.04
C LYS A 81 -0.41 2.91 3.21
N ALA A 82 0.82 2.73 2.71
CA ALA A 82 1.46 3.75 1.87
C ALA A 82 0.68 4.00 0.57
N LYS A 83 0.07 2.98 -0.04
CA LYS A 83 -0.84 3.17 -1.19
C LYS A 83 -2.07 3.98 -0.81
N MET A 84 -2.65 3.77 0.38
CA MET A 84 -3.79 4.55 0.85
C MET A 84 -3.41 6.02 1.07
N ASP A 85 -2.23 6.31 1.64
CA ASP A 85 -1.75 7.68 1.85
C ASP A 85 -1.49 8.41 0.50
N ILE A 86 -0.98 7.69 -0.49
CA ILE A 86 -0.84 8.19 -1.87
C ILE A 86 -2.21 8.52 -2.45
N LEU A 87 -3.18 7.61 -2.29
CA LEU A 87 -4.53 7.81 -2.82
C LEU A 87 -5.22 9.00 -2.16
N GLU A 88 -5.06 9.17 -0.85
CA GLU A 88 -5.54 10.36 -0.13
C GLU A 88 -5.04 11.64 -0.78
N SER A 89 -3.72 11.71 -0.99
CA SER A 89 -3.07 12.85 -1.64
C SER A 89 -3.58 13.08 -3.06
N MET A 90 -3.83 12.01 -3.83
CA MET A 90 -4.43 12.12 -5.16
C MET A 90 -5.88 12.63 -5.11
N CYS A 91 -6.66 12.21 -4.12
CA CYS A 91 -8.04 12.66 -3.93
C CYS A 91 -8.12 14.13 -3.47
N GLU A 92 -7.10 14.66 -2.79
CA GLU A 92 -7.03 16.11 -2.48
C GLU A 92 -6.97 16.99 -3.73
N ILE A 93 -6.41 16.48 -4.83
CA ILE A 93 -6.38 17.14 -6.14
C ILE A 93 -7.34 16.48 -7.13
N ASN A 94 -8.47 15.95 -6.64
CA ASN A 94 -9.48 15.28 -7.47
C ASN A 94 -10.01 16.15 -8.62
N GLY A 95 -10.07 17.48 -8.46
CA GLY A 95 -10.46 18.37 -9.56
C GLY A 95 -9.55 18.23 -10.79
N CYS A 96 -8.26 17.94 -10.57
CA CYS A 96 -7.25 17.68 -11.60
C CYS A 96 -7.21 16.21 -12.02
N LEU A 97 -7.12 15.28 -11.05
CA LEU A 97 -6.86 13.86 -11.32
C LEU A 97 -8.10 12.99 -11.52
N GLY A 98 -9.26 13.45 -11.03
CA GLY A 98 -10.51 12.70 -11.02
C GLY A 98 -11.12 12.51 -12.40
N ASN A 99 -12.31 11.90 -12.41
CA ASN A 99 -13.08 11.62 -13.63
C ASN A 99 -12.27 10.85 -14.70
N GLY A 100 -11.38 9.95 -14.26
CA GLY A 100 -10.55 9.12 -15.13
C GLY A 100 -9.34 9.83 -15.74
N THR A 101 -9.06 11.08 -15.35
CA THR A 101 -7.96 11.86 -15.92
C THR A 101 -6.61 11.21 -15.60
N TYR A 102 -6.39 10.82 -14.34
CA TYR A 102 -5.18 10.10 -13.94
C TYR A 102 -5.03 8.76 -14.68
N GLU A 103 -6.09 7.94 -14.73
CA GLU A 103 -6.09 6.64 -15.39
C GLU A 103 -5.81 6.76 -16.90
N ASN A 104 -6.34 7.79 -17.56
CA ASN A 104 -6.09 8.08 -18.96
C ASN A 104 -4.63 8.45 -19.22
N HIS A 105 -4.05 9.32 -18.38
CA HIS A 105 -2.64 9.71 -18.51
C HIS A 105 -1.69 8.56 -18.22
N LYS A 106 -2.00 7.78 -17.18
CA LYS A 106 -1.32 6.52 -16.88
C LYS A 106 -1.35 5.57 -18.07
N PHE A 107 -2.52 5.32 -18.63
CA PHE A 107 -2.67 4.46 -19.81
C PHE A 107 -1.82 4.95 -20.99
N LYS A 108 -1.81 6.26 -21.26
CA LYS A 108 -0.97 6.84 -22.32
C LYS A 108 0.52 6.61 -22.06
N CYS A 109 1.01 6.85 -20.84
CA CYS A 109 2.42 6.59 -20.52
C CYS A 109 2.78 5.09 -20.61
N GLU A 110 1.93 4.19 -20.10
CA GLU A 110 2.20 2.75 -20.10
C GLU A 110 2.11 2.11 -21.48
N HIS A 111 1.14 2.54 -22.30
CA HIS A 111 0.82 1.87 -23.56
C HIS A 111 1.25 2.64 -24.81
N THR A 112 1.15 3.98 -24.80
CA THR A 112 1.56 4.79 -25.95
C THR A 112 3.06 5.02 -25.92
N GLU A 113 3.60 5.46 -24.78
CA GLU A 113 5.03 5.72 -24.59
C GLU A 113 5.82 4.44 -24.20
N LYS A 114 5.12 3.34 -23.90
CA LYS A 114 5.68 2.04 -23.50
C LYS A 114 6.51 2.08 -22.21
N LEU A 115 6.20 3.00 -21.32
CA LEU A 115 6.85 3.17 -20.02
C LEU A 115 6.07 2.40 -18.96
N ARG A 116 6.42 1.13 -18.72
CA ARG A 116 5.67 0.25 -17.82
C ARG A 116 6.26 0.11 -16.42
N ASP A 117 7.53 0.45 -16.26
CA ASP A 117 8.22 0.35 -14.99
C ASP A 117 8.05 1.66 -14.22
N CYS A 118 7.43 1.58 -13.05
CA CYS A 118 7.27 2.75 -12.19
C CYS A 118 8.56 3.21 -11.53
N LEU A 119 9.64 2.41 -11.57
CA LEU A 119 10.97 2.86 -11.19
C LEU A 119 11.72 3.55 -12.34
N ASP A 120 11.27 3.43 -13.59
CA ASP A 120 11.88 4.16 -14.70
C ASP A 120 11.59 5.67 -14.51
N PRO A 121 12.61 6.53 -14.36
CA PRO A 121 12.39 7.98 -14.22
C PRO A 121 11.62 8.59 -15.39
N LYS A 122 11.64 7.97 -16.57
CA LYS A 122 10.86 8.40 -17.72
C LYS A 122 9.36 8.24 -17.47
N TYR A 123 8.94 7.22 -16.73
CA TYR A 123 7.54 6.98 -16.43
C TYR A 123 6.95 8.12 -15.58
N SER A 124 7.63 8.48 -14.48
CA SER A 124 7.20 9.59 -13.64
C SER A 124 7.29 10.93 -14.36
N ALA A 125 8.34 11.14 -15.17
CA ALA A 125 8.45 12.32 -16.02
C ALA A 125 7.29 12.44 -17.03
N CYS A 126 6.88 11.32 -17.64
CA CYS A 126 5.73 11.28 -18.56
C CYS A 126 4.43 11.70 -17.87
N LEU A 127 4.14 11.14 -16.69
CA LEU A 127 2.95 11.49 -15.92
C LEU A 127 2.96 12.95 -15.49
N ASN A 128 4.08 13.43 -14.92
CA ASN A 128 4.22 14.82 -14.50
C ASN A 128 4.01 15.79 -15.67
N ALA A 129 4.59 15.50 -16.84
CA ALA A 129 4.41 16.34 -18.03
C ALA A 129 2.95 16.39 -18.47
N LYS A 130 2.25 15.25 -18.50
CA LYS A 130 0.83 15.21 -18.89
C LYS A 130 -0.04 15.99 -17.92
N ILE A 131 0.15 15.82 -16.61
CA ILE A 131 -0.59 16.54 -15.57
C ILE A 131 -0.31 18.05 -15.62
N ALA A 132 0.95 18.47 -15.80
CA ALA A 132 1.32 19.88 -15.89
C ALA A 132 0.70 20.61 -17.10
N THR A 133 0.32 19.86 -18.14
CA THR A 133 -0.32 20.39 -19.37
C THR A 133 -1.82 20.13 -19.44
N ASP A 134 -2.41 19.45 -18.46
CA ASP A 134 -3.84 19.16 -18.46
C ASP A 134 -4.63 20.41 -18.09
N GLU A 135 -5.64 20.74 -18.90
CA GLU A 135 -6.46 21.95 -18.74
C GLU A 135 -7.21 22.03 -17.40
N LYS A 136 -7.44 20.87 -16.75
CA LYS A 136 -8.13 20.81 -15.45
C LYS A 136 -7.19 21.03 -14.27
N CYS A 137 -5.88 21.00 -14.50
CA CYS A 137 -4.88 21.03 -13.45
C CYS A 137 -4.26 22.43 -13.34
N THR A 138 -4.16 22.94 -12.11
CA THR A 138 -3.41 24.15 -11.83
C THR A 138 -1.92 23.84 -11.67
N SER A 139 -1.06 24.86 -11.70
CA SER A 139 0.36 24.70 -11.36
C SER A 139 0.57 24.12 -9.95
N SER A 140 -0.29 24.51 -8.99
CA SER A 140 -0.29 23.97 -7.63
C SER A 140 -0.62 22.48 -7.60
N ASP A 141 -1.58 22.03 -8.41
CA ASP A 141 -1.92 20.60 -8.52
C ASP A 141 -0.77 19.81 -9.14
N ALA A 142 -0.10 20.37 -10.16
CA ALA A 142 1.07 19.75 -10.77
C ALA A 142 2.24 19.60 -9.79
N GLU A 143 2.52 20.63 -8.98
CA GLU A 143 3.56 20.57 -7.93
C GLU A 143 3.23 19.53 -6.85
N LYS A 144 1.96 19.42 -6.44
CA LYS A 144 1.50 18.37 -5.52
C LYS A 144 1.66 17.00 -6.15
N PHE A 145 1.27 16.84 -7.41
CA PHE A 145 1.38 15.58 -8.13
C PHE A 145 2.84 15.11 -8.26
N GLU A 146 3.78 16.01 -8.51
CA GLU A 146 5.21 15.67 -8.54
C GLU A 146 5.67 15.09 -7.19
N LYS A 147 5.20 15.63 -6.06
CA LYS A 147 5.48 15.09 -4.73
C LYS A 147 4.85 13.71 -4.54
N ILE A 148 3.61 13.53 -4.97
CA ILE A 148 2.92 12.22 -4.94
C ILE A 148 3.73 11.17 -5.72
N MET A 149 4.28 11.53 -6.89
CA MET A 149 5.06 10.60 -7.70
C MET A 149 6.33 10.11 -7.02
N LYS A 150 6.94 10.90 -6.11
CA LYS A 150 8.06 10.43 -5.29
C LYS A 150 7.64 9.30 -4.37
N SER A 151 6.50 9.44 -3.69
CA SER A 151 5.93 8.38 -2.85
C SER A 151 5.53 7.13 -3.67
N VAL A 152 5.04 7.32 -4.90
CA VAL A 152 4.74 6.20 -5.81
C VAL A 152 6.00 5.39 -6.13
N VAL A 153 7.12 6.06 -6.41
CA VAL A 153 8.42 5.40 -6.66
C VAL A 153 8.87 4.61 -5.42
N GLU A 154 8.71 5.17 -4.22
CA GLU A 154 9.03 4.46 -2.96
C GLU A 154 8.18 3.19 -2.78
N VAL A 155 6.87 3.27 -3.01
CA VAL A 155 5.97 2.10 -2.94
C VAL A 155 6.32 1.07 -4.01
N CYS A 156 6.75 1.50 -5.20
CA CYS A 156 7.24 0.60 -6.24
C CYS A 156 8.50 -0.16 -5.81
N GLN A 157 9.45 0.52 -5.17
CA GLN A 157 10.62 -0.12 -4.60
C GLN A 157 10.22 -1.12 -3.50
N MET A 158 9.33 -0.73 -2.58
CA MET A 158 8.83 -1.63 -1.53
C MET A 158 8.20 -2.90 -2.11
N ASN A 159 7.48 -2.80 -3.22
CA ASN A 159 6.87 -3.96 -3.88
C ASN A 159 7.92 -4.91 -4.50
N ILE A 160 9.00 -4.36 -5.07
CA ILE A 160 10.11 -5.17 -5.59
C ILE A 160 10.82 -5.87 -4.43
N ASP A 161 11.19 -5.12 -3.39
CA ASP A 161 11.87 -5.67 -2.21
C ASP A 161 11.02 -6.77 -1.55
N HIS A 162 9.70 -6.55 -1.43
CA HIS A 162 8.76 -7.55 -0.93
C HIS A 162 8.78 -8.82 -1.78
N LYS A 163 8.66 -8.69 -3.11
CA LYS A 163 8.67 -9.84 -4.02
C LYS A 163 9.98 -10.59 -3.99
N GLU A 164 11.12 -9.91 -3.94
CA GLU A 164 12.43 -10.54 -3.87
C GLU A 164 12.63 -11.29 -2.56
N LYS A 165 12.25 -10.67 -1.43
CA LYS A 165 12.40 -11.25 -0.10
C LYS A 165 11.53 -12.49 0.13
N PHE A 166 10.33 -12.53 -0.46
CA PHE A 166 9.37 -13.61 -0.27
C PHE A 166 9.19 -14.51 -1.52
N LYS A 167 10.08 -14.39 -2.52
CA LYS A 167 10.08 -15.24 -3.72
C LYS A 167 10.29 -16.72 -3.33
N GLY A 168 9.33 -17.58 -3.68
CA GLY A 168 9.44 -19.04 -3.46
C GLY A 168 9.05 -19.53 -2.06
N ARG A 169 8.35 -18.73 -1.25
CA ARG A 169 7.81 -19.11 0.07
C ARG A 169 6.28 -19.31 0.10
N GLY A 170 5.65 -19.37 -1.07
CA GLY A 170 4.21 -19.61 -1.25
C GLY A 170 3.93 -21.00 -1.81
#